data_AF-A0A957UJB9-F1
#
_entry.id   AF-A0A957UJB9-F1
#
_cell.length_a   1.000
_cell.length_b   1.000
_cell.length_c   1.000
_cell.angle_alpha   90.00
_cell.angle_beta   90.00
_cell.angle_gamma   90.00
#
_symmetry.space_group_name_H-M   'P 1'
#
loop_
_entity.id
_entity.type
_entity.pdbx_description
1 polymer ?
#
loop_
_entity_poly.entity_id
_entity_poly.type
_entity_poly.pdbx_seq_one_letter_code
_entity_poly.pdbx_strand_id
1 'polypeptide(L)'
;KAVAQLQPQMAPFLKLTEVRSMTGDNLWLSMAYGQETIGIHFSWHNRWPAVAQFLPVLEESLAPFQARPHWGKLFTMSPARVQSLYPKLADFQTLRRQLDPQGKFQNAYLEKYIGG
;
A
#
# COMPACT_ATOMS: atom_id res chain seq x y z
N LYS A 1 -0.06 -4.05 18.93
CA LYS A 1 -0.62 -2.87 19.64
C LYS A 1 -0.93 -1.70 18.70
N ALA A 2 -0.05 -1.38 17.73
CA ALA A 2 -0.23 -0.31 16.74
C ALA A 2 -1.67 -0.11 16.24
N VAL A 3 -2.26 -1.13 15.61
CA VAL A 3 -3.64 -1.02 15.08
C VAL A 3 -4.71 -1.04 16.17
N ALA A 4 -4.57 -1.92 17.16
CA ALA A 4 -5.61 -2.12 18.19
C ALA A 4 -5.90 -0.85 19.02
N GLN A 5 -4.89 -0.01 19.25
CA GLN A 5 -5.04 1.26 19.98
C GLN A 5 -5.86 2.30 19.21
N LEU A 6 -5.95 2.16 17.88
CA LEU A 6 -6.73 3.05 17.02
C LEU A 6 -8.20 2.62 16.88
N GLN A 7 -8.60 1.51 17.53
CA GLN A 7 -9.97 0.98 17.44
C GLN A 7 -11.05 2.03 17.71
N PRO A 8 -10.95 2.90 18.75
CA PRO A 8 -12.00 3.89 19.02
C PRO A 8 -12.14 4.93 17.90
N GLN A 9 -11.05 5.27 17.22
CA GLN A 9 -11.05 6.24 16.13
C GLN A 9 -11.66 5.66 14.84
N MET A 10 -11.41 4.38 14.55
CA MET A 10 -11.89 3.73 13.33
C MET A 10 -13.30 3.12 13.47
N ALA A 11 -13.75 2.78 14.68
CA ALA A 11 -15.03 2.14 14.94
C ALA A 11 -16.25 2.81 14.27
N PRO A 12 -16.37 4.15 14.19
CA PRO A 12 -17.54 4.79 13.57
C PRO A 12 -17.69 4.55 12.06
N PHE A 13 -16.62 4.13 11.37
CA PHE A 13 -16.61 3.95 9.92
C PHE A 13 -15.92 2.66 9.44
N LEU A 14 -15.58 1.75 10.35
CA LEU A 14 -15.07 0.41 10.04
C LEU A 14 -16.22 -0.60 10.01
N LYS A 15 -16.31 -1.40 8.94
CA LYS A 15 -17.20 -2.57 8.87
C LYS A 15 -16.56 -3.80 9.50
N LEU A 16 -15.34 -4.10 9.07
CA LEU A 16 -14.56 -5.24 9.57
C LEU A 16 -13.07 -5.04 9.34
N THR A 17 -12.28 -5.74 10.15
CA THR A 17 -10.86 -5.97 9.91
C THR A 17 -10.64 -7.46 9.65
N GLU A 18 -9.83 -7.77 8.65
CA GLU A 18 -9.42 -9.12 8.30
C GLU A 18 -7.89 -9.21 8.40
N VAL A 19 -7.39 -10.25 9.08
CA VAL A 19 -5.95 -10.50 9.24
C VAL A 19 -5.60 -11.81 8.53
N ARG A 20 -4.61 -11.77 7.64
CA ARG A 20 -4.15 -12.93 6.85
C ARG A 20 -2.64 -13.03 6.85
N SER A 21 -2.13 -14.25 6.79
CA SER A 21 -0.72 -14.53 6.51
C SER A 21 -0.52 -14.84 5.03
N MET A 22 0.62 -14.42 4.49
CA MET A 22 1.07 -14.70 3.13
C MET A 22 2.53 -15.15 3.19
N THR A 23 2.86 -16.19 2.43
CA THR A 23 4.26 -16.56 2.18
C THR A 23 4.95 -15.47 1.38
N GLY A 24 6.27 -15.35 1.53
CA GLY A 24 7.05 -14.47 0.66
C GLY A 24 7.01 -14.92 -0.80
N ASP A 25 7.17 -13.96 -1.72
CA ASP A 25 7.27 -14.22 -3.15
C ASP A 25 8.42 -13.43 -3.80
N ASN A 26 8.63 -13.69 -5.09
CA ASN A 26 9.69 -13.06 -5.90
C ASN A 26 9.13 -12.06 -6.93
N LEU A 27 7.85 -11.66 -6.82
CA LEU A 27 7.23 -10.69 -7.72
C LEU A 27 7.63 -9.28 -7.28
N TRP A 28 8.32 -8.53 -8.14
CA TRP A 28 9.01 -7.29 -7.77
C TRP A 28 8.15 -6.21 -7.11
N LEU A 29 6.87 -6.15 -7.46
CA LEU A 29 5.91 -5.18 -6.92
C LEU A 29 4.93 -5.80 -5.91
N SER A 30 5.13 -7.06 -5.50
CA SER A 30 4.29 -7.66 -4.47
C SER A 30 4.50 -7.02 -3.12
N MET A 31 3.41 -6.83 -2.37
CA MET A 31 3.50 -6.42 -0.97
C MET A 31 4.20 -7.49 -0.11
N ALA A 32 4.24 -8.75 -0.55
CA ALA A 32 4.95 -9.85 0.11
C ALA A 32 6.33 -10.18 -0.50
N TYR A 33 6.88 -9.28 -1.33
CA TYR A 33 8.19 -9.49 -1.97
C TYR A 33 9.29 -9.75 -0.91
N GLY A 34 9.94 -10.91 -1.03
CA GLY A 34 11.12 -11.31 -0.28
C GLY A 34 10.90 -11.73 1.17
N GLN A 35 9.66 -11.74 1.69
CA GLN A 35 9.40 -12.04 3.09
C GLN A 35 7.99 -12.54 3.37
N GLU A 36 7.86 -13.43 4.35
CA GLU A 36 6.55 -13.76 4.95
C GLU A 36 5.91 -12.50 5.51
N THR A 37 4.60 -12.35 5.28
CA THR A 37 3.90 -11.08 5.52
C THR A 37 2.56 -11.32 6.19
N ILE A 38 2.23 -10.48 7.17
CA ILE A 38 0.86 -10.35 7.69
C ILE A 38 0.16 -9.19 6.99
N GLY A 39 -0.93 -9.50 6.30
CA GLY A 39 -1.84 -8.51 5.73
C GLY A 39 -2.92 -8.14 6.73
N ILE A 40 -3.05 -6.85 7.02
CA ILE A 40 -4.15 -6.29 7.83
C ILE A 40 -5.04 -5.49 6.88
N HIS A 41 -6.25 -5.99 6.67
CA HIS A 41 -7.21 -5.41 5.72
C HIS A 41 -8.36 -4.76 6.46
N PHE A 42 -8.73 -3.57 6.01
CA PHE A 42 -9.85 -2.81 6.55
C PHE A 42 -10.92 -2.64 5.48
N SER A 43 -12.15 -2.97 5.83
CA SER A 43 -13.33 -2.69 5.00
C SER A 43 -14.09 -1.56 5.66
N TRP A 44 -14.23 -0.44 4.96
CA TRP A 44 -14.84 0.77 5.49
C TRP A 44 -16.33 0.86 5.12
N HIS A 45 -17.11 1.57 5.93
CA HIS A 45 -18.36 2.18 5.46
C HIS A 45 -18.04 3.23 4.39
N ASN A 46 -18.99 3.51 3.49
CA ASN A 46 -18.81 4.55 2.47
C ASN A 46 -18.87 5.95 3.11
N ARG A 47 -17.79 6.31 3.79
CA ARG A 47 -17.58 7.53 4.59
C ARG A 47 -16.22 8.11 4.23
N TRP A 48 -15.97 8.30 2.92
CA TRP A 48 -14.66 8.68 2.40
C TRP A 48 -13.99 9.85 3.14
N PRO A 49 -14.67 10.98 3.46
CA PRO A 49 -14.02 12.08 4.18
C PRO A 49 -13.41 11.65 5.53
N ALA A 50 -14.12 10.83 6.31
CA ALA A 50 -13.63 10.32 7.59
C ALA A 50 -12.49 9.31 7.41
N VAL A 51 -12.62 8.40 6.43
CA VAL A 51 -11.58 7.42 6.11
C VAL A 51 -10.30 8.12 5.65
N ALA A 52 -10.40 9.09 4.74
CA ALA A 52 -9.28 9.84 4.20
C ALA A 52 -8.51 10.60 5.29
N GLN A 53 -9.23 11.19 6.25
CA GLN A 53 -8.60 11.88 7.38
C GLN A 53 -7.91 10.91 8.35
N PHE A 54 -8.41 9.69 8.48
CA PHE A 54 -7.86 8.68 9.38
C PHE A 54 -6.67 7.90 8.80
N LEU A 55 -6.61 7.68 7.49
CA LEU A 55 -5.56 6.88 6.85
C LEU A 55 -4.13 7.31 7.23
N PRO A 56 -3.77 8.61 7.25
CA PRO A 56 -2.42 9.03 7.68
C PRO A 56 -2.07 8.59 9.10
N VAL A 57 -3.03 8.60 10.03
CA VAL A 57 -2.82 8.17 11.43
C VAL A 57 -2.53 6.67 11.49
N LEU A 58 -3.29 5.88 10.73
CA LEU A 58 -3.08 4.44 10.62
C LEU A 58 -1.73 4.11 9.97
N GLU A 59 -1.38 4.80 8.88
CA GLU A 59 -0.14 4.61 8.14
C GLU A 59 1.08 4.94 9.00
N GLU A 60 1.03 6.03 9.77
CA GLU A 60 2.09 6.42 10.70
C GLU A 60 2.29 5.35 11.80
N SER A 61 1.20 4.83 12.37
CA SER A 61 1.27 3.75 13.37
C SER A 61 1.91 2.47 12.82
N LEU A 62 1.86 2.27 11.49
CA LEU A 62 2.43 1.12 10.81
C LEU A 62 3.83 1.38 10.23
N ALA A 63 4.31 2.63 10.23
CA ALA A 63 5.58 3.01 9.64
C ALA A 63 6.81 2.25 10.19
N PRO A 64 6.91 1.95 11.50
CA PRO A 64 8.03 1.17 12.05
C PRO A 64 8.15 -0.25 11.48
N PHE A 65 7.07 -0.79 10.92
CA PHE A 65 7.02 -2.14 10.33
C PHE A 65 7.29 -2.14 8.82
N GLN A 66 7.60 -0.97 8.24
CA GLN A 66 7.78 -0.81 6.78
C GLN A 66 6.58 -1.35 5.98
N ALA A 67 5.37 -1.13 6.51
CA ALA A 67 4.14 -1.65 5.90
C ALA A 67 3.95 -1.14 4.48
N ARG A 68 3.75 -2.06 3.54
CA ARG A 68 3.47 -1.76 2.12
C ARG A 68 1.95 -1.62 1.92
N PRO A 69 1.46 -0.51 1.34
CA PRO A 69 0.05 -0.40 1.01
C PRO A 69 -0.30 -1.38 -0.12
N HIS A 70 -1.50 -1.95 -0.07
CA HIS A 70 -2.00 -2.80 -1.15
C HIS A 70 -2.38 -1.92 -2.35
N TRP A 71 -1.79 -2.17 -3.53
CA TRP A 71 -1.99 -1.36 -4.75
C TRP A 71 -3.47 -1.13 -5.10
N GLY A 72 -4.32 -2.16 -4.97
CA GLY A 72 -5.76 -2.07 -5.21
C GLY A 72 -6.62 -1.50 -4.06
N LYS A 73 -6.04 -0.86 -3.03
CA LYS A 73 -6.79 -0.33 -1.86
C LYS A 73 -6.50 1.15 -1.64
N LEU A 74 -7.27 1.75 -0.72
CA LEU A 74 -7.10 3.14 -0.28
C LEU A 74 -5.85 3.27 0.59
N PHE A 75 -5.01 4.25 0.26
CA PHE A 75 -3.88 4.69 1.07
C PHE A 75 -3.55 6.16 0.71
N THR A 76 -2.93 6.86 1.64
CA THR A 76 -2.54 8.28 1.54
C THR A 76 -1.02 8.49 1.54
N MET A 77 -0.26 7.41 1.71
CA MET A 77 1.20 7.40 1.72
C MET A 77 1.78 8.15 0.51
N SER A 78 2.81 8.97 0.75
CA SER A 78 3.47 9.75 -0.30
C SER A 78 4.15 8.83 -1.31
N PRO A 79 4.24 9.24 -2.59
CA PRO A 79 4.99 8.49 -3.61
C PRO A 79 6.39 8.08 -3.16
N ALA A 80 7.19 9.02 -2.68
CA ALA A 80 8.56 8.77 -2.23
C ALA A 80 8.61 7.70 -1.13
N ARG A 81 7.67 7.73 -0.18
CA ARG A 81 7.59 6.70 0.86
C ARG A 81 7.22 5.35 0.27
N VAL A 82 6.19 5.26 -0.58
CA VAL A 82 5.81 4.00 -1.23
C VAL A 82 6.98 3.43 -2.01
N GLN A 83 7.64 4.23 -2.83
CA GLN A 83 8.77 3.82 -3.68
C GLN A 83 9.94 3.26 -2.86
N SER A 84 10.25 3.87 -1.70
CA SER A 84 11.31 3.40 -0.80
C SER A 84 11.08 1.97 -0.25
N LEU A 85 9.85 1.47 -0.29
CA LEU A 85 9.49 0.15 0.25
C LEU A 85 9.67 -1.01 -0.74
N TYR A 86 9.98 -0.71 -2.02
CA TYR A 86 10.07 -1.70 -3.10
C TYR A 86 11.50 -1.78 -3.67
N PRO A 87 12.34 -2.72 -3.20
CA PRO A 87 13.75 -2.83 -3.61
C PRO A 87 13.96 -3.02 -5.11
N LYS A 88 13.00 -3.64 -5.80
CA LYS A 88 13.06 -3.93 -7.25
C LYS A 88 12.31 -2.90 -8.10
N LEU A 89 11.94 -1.75 -7.54
CA LEU A 89 11.19 -0.73 -8.28
C LEU A 89 11.98 -0.19 -9.48
N ALA A 90 13.26 0.13 -9.31
CA ALA A 90 14.11 0.65 -10.39
C ALA A 90 14.25 -0.36 -11.55
N ASP A 91 14.35 -1.65 -11.23
CA ASP A 91 14.39 -2.73 -12.22
C ASP A 91 13.05 -2.85 -12.95
N PHE A 92 11.93 -2.74 -12.23
CA PHE A 92 10.60 -2.72 -12.83
C PHE A 92 10.42 -1.52 -13.77
N GLN A 93 10.86 -0.32 -13.36
CA GLN A 93 10.81 0.87 -14.20
C GLN A 93 11.62 0.69 -15.49
N THR A 94 12.79 0.07 -15.39
CA THR A 94 13.64 -0.24 -16.55
C THR A 94 12.98 -1.24 -17.48
N LEU A 95 12.44 -2.34 -16.94
CA LEU A 95 11.69 -3.33 -17.70
C LEU A 95 10.47 -2.70 -18.40
N ARG A 96 9.74 -1.83 -17.70
CA ARG A 96 8.59 -1.11 -18.26
C ARG A 96 9.00 -0.24 -19.44
N ARG A 97 10.10 0.51 -19.35
CA ARG A 97 10.61 1.32 -20.47
C ARG A 97 11.02 0.48 -21.68
N GLN A 98 11.50 -0.75 -21.45
CA GLN A 98 11.87 -1.67 -22.53
C GLN A 98 10.64 -2.27 -23.23
N LEU A 99 9.64 -2.69 -22.47
CA LEU A 99 8.46 -3.40 -23.00
C LEU A 99 7.34 -2.46 -23.47
N ASP A 100 7.26 -1.26 -22.91
CA ASP A 100 6.26 -0.24 -23.25
C ASP A 100 6.91 1.14 -23.44
N PRO A 101 7.78 1.30 -24.46
CA PRO A 101 8.55 2.53 -24.68
C PRO A 101 7.67 3.74 -24.98
N GLN A 102 6.44 3.53 -25.47
CA GLN A 102 5.48 4.60 -25.76
C GLN A 102 4.51 4.85 -24.61
N GLY A 103 4.59 4.06 -23.53
CA GLY A 103 3.76 4.23 -22.34
C GLY A 103 2.27 3.96 -22.54
N LYS A 104 1.90 3.06 -23.45
CA LYS A 104 0.50 2.71 -23.75
C LYS A 104 -0.26 2.20 -22.53
N PHE A 105 0.41 1.52 -21.60
CA PHE A 105 -0.21 0.94 -20.40
C PHE A 105 -0.06 1.84 -19.16
N GLN A 106 0.42 3.07 -19.32
CA GLN A 106 0.59 4.00 -18.22
C GLN A 106 -0.69 4.78 -17.91
N ASN A 107 -0.84 5.19 -16.66
CA ASN A 107 -1.89 6.11 -16.22
C ASN A 107 -1.36 6.97 -15.08
N ALA A 108 -2.15 7.96 -14.64
CA ALA A 108 -1.76 8.88 -13.58
C ALA A 108 -1.41 8.20 -12.26
N TYR A 109 -2.03 7.05 -11.95
CA TYR A 109 -1.73 6.29 -10.74
C TYR A 109 -0.35 5.61 -10.80
N LEU A 110 -0.08 4.92 -11.91
CA LEU A 110 1.21 4.29 -12.16
C LEU A 110 2.31 5.33 -12.24
N GLU A 111 2.06 6.47 -12.89
CA GLU A 111 3.03 7.56 -12.93
C GLU A 111 3.32 8.12 -11.54
N LYS A 112 2.27 8.36 -10.74
CA LYS A 112 2.43 8.88 -9.38
C LYS A 112 3.26 7.96 -8.48
N TYR A 113 3.07 6.64 -8.53
CA TYR A 113 3.68 5.73 -7.55
C TYR A 113 4.83 4.88 -8.09
N ILE A 114 4.83 4.60 -9.39
CA ILE A 114 5.82 3.75 -10.06
C ILE A 114 6.67 4.56 -11.05
N GLY A 115 6.24 5.77 -11.41
CA GLY A 115 6.99 6.66 -12.29
C GLY A 115 8.42 6.91 -11.81
N GLY A 116 9.29 7.19 -12.77
CA GLY A 116 10.71 7.44 -12.62
C GLY A 116 11.30 7.93 -13.92
#